data_AF-A0A7C5JX48-F1
#
_entry.id   AF-A0A7C5JX48-F1
#
_cell.length_a   1.000
_cell.length_b   1.000
_cell.length_c   1.000
_cell.angle_alpha   90.00
_cell.angle_beta   90.00
_cell.angle_gamma   90.00
#
_symmetry.space_group_name_H-M   'P 1'
#
loop_
_entity.id
_entity.type
_entity.pdbx_description
1 polymer ?
#
loop_
_entity_poly.entity_id
_entity_poly.type
_entity_poly.pdbx_seq_one_letter_code
_entity_poly.pdbx_strand_id
1 'polypeptide(L)'
;MEFEVTPWEVKGVVDYDKLIKEFGTMPLTEELLEKTKELTKSELPLYFRRKFFFSHRDYDLVLKDYESGKGFFLYTGRGPSGPMHIGHIIPFFATKWLQENFGVNLYVQITDDEKFLFKPNLTFEDTKRWAYENILDIIAVGFDPDKTFIFQNSEFTKIYEMAIPIAKKVTYSMAKAVFGFNEQSKIGMIFYPAIQAAPTFFEKKRSLIPAAIDQDPYWR
;
A
#
# COMPACT_ATOMS: atom_id res chain seq x y z
N MET A 1 3.93 9.64 24.00
CA MET A 1 4.75 8.76 23.15
C MET A 1 5.95 9.56 22.67
N GLU A 2 7.12 8.94 22.50
CA GLU A 2 8.32 9.61 21.99
C GLU A 2 8.30 9.82 20.46
N PHE A 3 7.38 9.15 19.76
CA PHE A 3 7.11 9.32 18.33
C PHE A 3 5.62 9.05 18.01
N GLU A 4 5.18 9.45 16.82
CA GLU A 4 3.82 9.24 16.30
C GLU A 4 3.92 8.72 14.86
N VAL A 5 3.18 7.67 14.52
CA VAL A 5 3.11 7.09 13.17
C VAL A 5 1.64 6.87 12.81
N THR A 6 1.14 7.65 11.86
CA THR A 6 -0.19 7.51 11.25
C THR A 6 -0.06 7.50 9.74
N PRO A 7 -1.10 7.12 8.97
CA PRO A 7 -1.03 7.15 7.51
C PRO A 7 -0.82 8.54 6.89
N TRP A 8 -0.89 9.61 7.70
CA TRP A 8 -0.75 11.00 7.23
C TRP A 8 0.42 11.75 7.86
N GLU A 9 0.98 11.26 8.96
CA GLU A 9 2.00 11.98 9.72
C GLU A 9 2.94 11.02 10.47
N VAL A 10 4.24 11.33 10.40
CA VAL A 10 5.30 10.66 11.16
C VAL A 10 6.10 11.74 11.91
N LYS A 11 6.20 11.62 13.24
CA LYS A 11 6.90 12.59 14.11
C LYS A 11 7.82 11.86 15.10
N GLY A 12 8.95 12.47 15.42
CA GLY A 12 9.90 11.96 16.41
C GLY A 12 10.89 10.94 15.86
N VAL A 13 11.71 10.36 16.74
CA VAL A 13 12.66 9.30 16.39
C VAL A 13 11.93 7.97 16.50
N VAL A 14 11.67 7.33 15.36
CA VAL A 14 10.86 6.10 15.30
C VAL A 14 11.68 4.90 15.76
N ASP A 15 11.15 4.17 16.75
CA ASP A 15 11.64 2.86 17.16
C ASP A 15 10.83 1.77 16.42
N TYR A 16 11.44 1.17 15.41
CA TYR A 16 10.77 0.18 14.56
C TYR A 16 10.48 -1.14 15.30
N ASP A 17 11.30 -1.56 16.27
CA ASP A 17 11.05 -2.78 17.05
C ASP A 17 9.83 -2.62 17.96
N LYS A 18 9.65 -1.42 18.52
CA LYS A 18 8.44 -1.06 19.26
C LYS A 18 7.23 -0.97 18.34
N LEU A 19 7.39 -0.37 17.15
CA LEU A 19 6.32 -0.22 16.17
C LEU A 19 5.78 -1.57 15.69
N ILE A 20 6.65 -2.57 15.48
CA ILE A 20 6.22 -3.95 15.15
C ILE A 20 5.23 -4.47 16.19
N LYS A 21 5.55 -4.29 17.48
CA LYS A 21 4.70 -4.75 18.59
C LYS A 21 3.40 -3.94 18.70
N GLU A 22 3.47 -2.63 18.54
CA GLU A 22 2.30 -1.75 18.63
C GLU A 22 1.30 -2.02 17.50
N PHE A 23 1.79 -2.30 16.29
CA PHE A 23 0.93 -2.58 15.14
C PHE A 23 0.56 -4.07 15.06
N GLY A 24 1.27 -4.94 15.77
CA GLY A 24 1.04 -6.39 15.73
C GLY A 24 1.43 -6.99 14.38
N THR A 25 2.49 -6.46 13.75
CA THR A 25 3.11 -7.06 12.56
C THR A 25 4.17 -8.09 12.98
N MET A 26 4.67 -8.86 12.03
CA MET A 26 5.76 -9.82 12.26
C MET A 26 7.07 -9.28 11.68
N PRO A 27 8.23 -9.50 12.33
CA PRO A 27 9.52 -9.13 11.75
C PRO A 27 9.81 -9.98 10.50
N LEU A 28 10.37 -9.35 9.47
CA LEU A 28 10.80 -10.06 8.27
C LEU A 28 12.10 -10.82 8.56
N THR A 29 11.96 -12.12 8.82
CA THR A 29 13.07 -12.98 9.25
C THR A 29 14.03 -13.30 8.11
N GLU A 30 15.26 -13.67 8.46
CA GLU A 30 16.26 -14.14 7.50
C GLU A 30 15.82 -15.40 6.77
N GLU A 31 15.08 -16.29 7.45
CA GLU A 31 14.48 -17.48 6.84
C GLU A 31 13.51 -17.12 5.70
N LEU A 32 12.67 -16.10 5.88
CA LEU A 32 11.75 -15.65 4.83
C LEU A 32 12.48 -15.00 3.65
N LEU A 33 13.56 -14.26 3.93
CA LEU A 33 14.40 -13.68 2.89
C LEU A 33 15.09 -14.77 2.07
N GLU A 34 15.68 -15.79 2.72
CA GLU A 34 16.31 -16.89 2.00
C GLU A 34 15.29 -17.74 1.24
N LYS A 35 14.12 -18.02 1.83
CA LYS A 35 13.03 -18.70 1.10
C LYS A 35 12.59 -17.92 -0.14
N THR A 36 12.54 -16.58 -0.06
CA THR A 36 12.23 -15.73 -1.22
C THR A 36 13.30 -15.88 -2.31
N LYS A 37 14.58 -15.87 -1.93
CA LYS A 37 15.70 -16.05 -2.86
C LYS A 37 15.68 -17.42 -3.53
N GLU A 38 15.37 -18.48 -2.79
CA GLU A 38 15.23 -19.84 -3.31
C GLU A 38 14.11 -19.95 -4.34
N LEU A 39 12.92 -19.42 -4.02
CA LEU A 39 11.74 -19.48 -4.90
C LEU A 39 11.91 -18.65 -6.17
N THR A 40 12.55 -17.49 -6.07
CA THR A 40 12.76 -16.58 -7.21
C THR A 40 13.99 -16.93 -8.04
N LYS A 41 14.94 -17.70 -7.48
CA LYS A 41 16.25 -17.99 -8.09
C LYS A 41 17.03 -16.73 -8.50
N SER A 42 16.79 -15.63 -7.80
CA SER A 42 17.44 -14.33 -8.01
C SER A 42 18.07 -13.83 -6.72
N GLU A 43 19.12 -13.01 -6.83
CA GLU A 43 19.56 -12.23 -5.69
C GLU A 43 18.47 -11.25 -5.24
N LEU A 44 18.35 -11.09 -3.91
CA LEU A 44 17.50 -10.08 -3.32
C LEU A 44 18.07 -8.68 -3.59
N PRO A 45 17.27 -7.66 -3.90
CA PRO A 45 17.73 -6.28 -4.03
C PRO A 45 18.15 -5.67 -2.68
N LEU A 46 18.79 -4.50 -2.75
CA LEU A 46 19.39 -3.80 -1.61
C LEU A 46 18.43 -3.63 -0.42
N TYR A 47 17.19 -3.20 -0.70
CA TYR A 47 16.17 -2.89 0.30
C TYR A 47 15.61 -4.14 1.01
N PHE A 48 15.75 -5.34 0.42
CA PHE A 48 15.45 -6.59 1.13
C PHE A 48 16.68 -7.10 1.88
N ARG A 49 17.86 -7.19 1.24
CA ARG A 49 19.08 -7.70 1.89
C ARG A 49 19.53 -6.88 3.10
N ARG A 50 19.35 -5.56 3.06
CA ARG A 50 19.72 -4.66 4.16
C ARG A 50 18.58 -4.39 5.14
N LYS A 51 17.50 -5.19 5.08
CA LYS A 51 16.35 -5.11 5.99
C LYS A 51 15.73 -3.70 6.05
N PHE A 52 15.69 -2.99 4.91
CA PHE A 52 14.93 -1.74 4.80
C PHE A 52 13.43 -2.05 4.89
N PHE A 53 12.99 -3.11 4.20
CA PHE A 53 11.76 -3.80 4.57
C PHE A 53 12.06 -4.68 5.77
N PHE A 54 11.44 -4.34 6.91
CA PHE A 54 11.78 -4.94 8.21
C PHE A 54 10.62 -5.74 8.83
N SER A 55 9.38 -5.54 8.37
CA SER A 55 8.19 -6.23 8.89
C SER A 55 7.30 -6.75 7.76
N HIS A 56 6.39 -7.65 8.10
CA HIS A 56 5.40 -8.22 7.20
C HIS A 56 4.12 -8.67 7.94
N ARG A 57 3.09 -9.01 7.15
CA ARG A 57 1.92 -9.80 7.54
C ARG A 57 1.73 -10.92 6.53
N ASP A 58 1.58 -12.16 6.99
CA ASP A 58 1.25 -13.33 6.15
C ASP A 58 2.13 -13.54 4.91
N TYR A 59 3.38 -13.04 4.92
CA TYR A 59 4.28 -13.17 3.78
C TYR A 59 4.73 -14.62 3.57
N ASP A 60 4.88 -15.36 4.66
CA ASP A 60 5.04 -16.82 4.65
C ASP A 60 3.89 -17.53 3.91
N LEU A 61 2.65 -17.06 4.09
CA LEU A 61 1.48 -17.59 3.39
C LEU A 61 1.48 -17.22 1.91
N VAL A 62 1.94 -16.02 1.55
CA VAL A 62 2.14 -15.61 0.15
C VAL A 62 3.14 -16.54 -0.55
N LEU A 63 4.29 -16.79 0.08
CA LEU A 63 5.31 -17.70 -0.47
C LEU A 63 4.76 -19.13 -0.62
N LYS A 64 3.97 -19.60 0.34
CA LYS A 64 3.29 -20.91 0.28
C LYS A 64 2.25 -20.99 -0.83
N ASP A 65 1.46 -19.93 -1.04
CA ASP A 65 0.47 -19.87 -2.12
C ASP A 65 1.16 -19.86 -3.49
N TYR A 66 2.32 -19.21 -3.63
CA TYR A 66 3.14 -19.29 -4.84
C TYR A 66 3.72 -20.70 -5.06
N GLU A 67 4.36 -21.29 -4.05
CA GLU A 67 4.98 -22.62 -4.11
C GLU A 67 3.96 -23.73 -4.47
N SER A 68 2.71 -23.58 -4.01
CA SER A 68 1.62 -24.51 -4.34
C SER A 68 0.92 -24.24 -5.68
N GLY A 69 1.36 -23.24 -6.44
CA GLY A 69 0.80 -22.89 -7.76
C GLY A 69 -0.53 -22.12 -7.72
N LYS A 70 -1.05 -21.76 -6.53
CA LYS A 70 -2.25 -20.90 -6.41
C LYS A 70 -1.96 -19.46 -6.83
N GLY A 71 -0.72 -19.02 -6.59
CA GLY A 71 -0.25 -17.68 -6.86
C GLY A 71 -0.90 -16.62 -5.96
N PHE A 72 -0.55 -15.37 -6.23
CA PHE A 72 -1.01 -14.18 -5.53
C PHE A 72 -1.03 -13.00 -6.50
N PHE A 73 -1.40 -11.81 -6.04
CA PHE A 73 -1.25 -10.57 -6.80
C PHE A 73 -0.68 -9.46 -5.94
N LEU A 74 -0.11 -8.44 -6.58
CA LEU A 74 0.48 -7.27 -5.94
C LEU A 74 -0.50 -6.10 -5.96
N TYR A 75 -0.51 -5.33 -4.87
CA TYR A 75 -1.18 -4.05 -4.81
C TYR A 75 -0.29 -3.04 -4.10
N THR A 76 -0.19 -1.83 -4.64
CA THR A 76 0.43 -0.69 -3.96
C THR A 76 -0.28 0.59 -4.39
N GLY A 77 0.09 1.74 -3.83
CA GLY A 77 -0.60 2.98 -4.16
C GLY A 77 0.23 4.23 -3.95
N ARG A 78 -0.25 5.33 -4.52
CA ARG A 78 0.34 6.66 -4.39
C ARG A 78 -0.75 7.71 -4.26
N GLY A 79 -0.62 8.53 -3.23
CA GLY A 79 -1.44 9.72 -3.05
C GLY A 79 -0.84 10.98 -3.68
N PRO A 80 -1.45 11.54 -4.73
CA PRO A 80 -0.86 12.63 -5.52
C PRO A 80 -1.14 14.02 -4.92
N SER A 81 -0.37 14.39 -3.89
CA SER A 81 -0.45 15.73 -3.30
C SER A 81 0.61 16.72 -3.82
N GLY A 82 1.44 16.29 -4.78
CA GLY A 82 2.62 17.01 -5.24
C GLY A 82 3.61 16.11 -5.99
N PRO A 83 4.82 16.61 -6.33
CA PRO A 83 5.86 15.82 -6.98
C PRO A 83 6.32 14.66 -6.09
N MET A 84 6.76 13.56 -6.70
CA MET A 84 7.36 12.45 -5.97
C MET A 84 8.79 12.79 -5.52
N HIS A 85 9.27 12.06 -4.52
CA HIS A 85 10.64 12.14 -4.02
C HIS A 85 11.14 10.70 -3.80
N ILE A 86 12.43 10.53 -3.52
CA ILE A 86 13.07 9.19 -3.44
C ILE A 86 12.36 8.26 -2.46
N GLY A 87 11.88 8.75 -1.31
CA GLY A 87 11.11 7.90 -0.38
C GLY A 87 9.85 7.28 -0.99
N HIS A 88 9.16 8.00 -1.90
CA HIS A 88 7.93 7.53 -2.53
C HIS A 88 8.17 6.40 -3.55
N ILE A 89 9.38 6.32 -4.15
CA ILE A 89 9.65 5.37 -5.23
C ILE A 89 10.15 4.01 -4.74
N ILE A 90 10.65 3.92 -3.50
CA ILE A 90 11.19 2.66 -2.96
C ILE A 90 10.15 1.52 -2.94
N PRO A 91 8.89 1.74 -2.49
CA PRO A 91 7.85 0.73 -2.60
C PRO A 91 7.64 0.24 -4.04
N PHE A 92 7.68 1.14 -5.02
CA PHE A 92 7.52 0.78 -6.44
C PHE A 92 8.68 -0.08 -6.97
N PHE A 93 9.93 0.21 -6.60
CA PHE A 93 11.06 -0.66 -6.94
C PHE A 93 10.94 -2.05 -6.30
N ALA A 94 10.49 -2.14 -5.05
CA ALA A 94 10.23 -3.42 -4.40
C ALA A 94 9.13 -4.20 -5.12
N THR A 95 8.02 -3.53 -5.44
CA THR A 95 6.92 -4.11 -6.21
C THR A 95 7.36 -4.56 -7.60
N LYS A 96 8.20 -3.80 -8.31
CA LYS A 96 8.74 -4.19 -9.62
C LYS A 96 9.53 -5.49 -9.52
N TRP A 97 10.47 -5.56 -8.58
CA TRP A 97 11.28 -6.78 -8.41
C TRP A 97 10.40 -7.99 -8.07
N LEU A 98 9.38 -7.81 -7.22
CA LEU A 98 8.42 -8.87 -6.89
C LEU A 98 7.60 -9.29 -8.13
N GLN A 99 7.12 -8.33 -8.92
CA GLN A 99 6.36 -8.60 -10.15
C GLN A 99 7.19 -9.39 -11.15
N GLU A 100 8.44 -8.99 -11.39
CA GLU A 100 9.34 -9.63 -12.34
C GLU A 100 9.66 -11.07 -11.93
N ASN A 101 9.94 -11.30 -10.65
CA ASN A 101 10.41 -12.61 -10.18
C ASN A 101 9.28 -13.61 -9.90
N PHE A 102 8.09 -13.14 -9.53
CA PHE A 102 6.92 -14.00 -9.30
C PHE A 102 5.94 -14.03 -10.49
N GLY A 103 6.08 -13.11 -11.46
CA GLY A 103 5.27 -13.07 -12.68
C GLY A 103 3.77 -12.80 -12.44
N VAL A 104 3.42 -12.06 -11.38
CA VAL A 104 2.04 -11.83 -10.91
C VAL A 104 1.44 -10.51 -11.41
N ASN A 105 0.12 -10.36 -11.30
CA ASN A 105 -0.57 -9.11 -11.60
C ASN A 105 -0.25 -8.03 -10.56
N LEU A 106 -0.30 -6.77 -10.98
CA LEU A 106 -0.10 -5.59 -10.15
C LEU A 106 -1.25 -4.59 -10.35
N TYR A 107 -1.82 -4.13 -9.25
CA TYR A 107 -2.75 -3.01 -9.22
C TYR A 107 -2.09 -1.82 -8.51
N VAL A 108 -2.06 -0.66 -9.15
CA VAL A 108 -1.54 0.59 -8.56
C VAL A 108 -2.67 1.59 -8.43
N GLN A 109 -3.03 1.92 -7.19
CA GLN A 109 -4.08 2.90 -6.91
C GLN A 109 -3.48 4.30 -6.79
N ILE A 110 -4.04 5.25 -7.54
CA ILE A 110 -3.72 6.68 -7.44
C ILE A 110 -4.88 7.38 -6.72
N THR A 111 -4.62 7.86 -5.51
CA THR A 111 -5.65 8.28 -4.56
C THR A 111 -5.88 9.80 -4.62
N ASP A 112 -6.24 10.28 -5.81
CA ASP A 112 -6.50 11.70 -6.07
C ASP A 112 -7.69 12.25 -5.26
N ASP A 113 -8.71 11.43 -5.05
CA ASP A 113 -9.81 11.67 -4.13
C ASP A 113 -9.34 11.86 -2.67
N GLU A 114 -8.43 11.02 -2.17
CA GLU A 114 -7.84 11.14 -0.82
C GLU A 114 -7.19 12.51 -0.64
N LYS A 115 -6.29 12.88 -1.56
CA LYS A 115 -5.50 14.09 -1.36
C LYS A 115 -6.36 15.33 -1.44
N PHE A 116 -7.44 15.31 -2.21
CA PHE A 116 -8.44 16.37 -2.20
C PHE A 116 -9.18 16.42 -0.85
N LEU A 117 -9.61 15.26 -0.33
CA LEU A 117 -10.36 15.19 0.94
C LEU A 117 -9.53 15.59 2.16
N PHE A 118 -8.23 15.26 2.18
CA PHE A 118 -7.36 15.42 3.34
C PHE A 118 -6.49 16.69 3.29
N LYS A 119 -6.31 17.35 2.13
CA LYS A 119 -5.50 18.57 2.00
C LYS A 119 -6.37 19.78 1.68
N PRO A 120 -6.64 20.68 2.65
CA PRO A 120 -7.55 21.82 2.45
C PRO A 120 -7.04 22.84 1.42
N ASN A 121 -5.75 22.81 1.11
CA ASN A 121 -5.09 23.72 0.16
C ASN A 121 -5.01 23.17 -1.27
N LEU A 122 -5.52 21.96 -1.54
CA LEU A 122 -5.54 21.38 -2.87
C LEU A 122 -6.97 21.36 -3.43
N THR A 123 -7.12 21.82 -4.67
CA THR A 123 -8.36 21.59 -5.41
C THR A 123 -8.37 20.17 -5.98
N PHE A 124 -9.54 19.66 -6.35
CA PHE A 124 -9.64 18.33 -6.94
C PHE A 124 -8.92 18.26 -8.31
N GLU A 125 -8.93 19.36 -9.07
CA GLU A 125 -8.19 19.45 -10.34
C GLU A 125 -6.66 19.47 -10.12
N ASP A 126 -6.18 20.07 -9.03
CA ASP A 126 -4.75 19.98 -8.68
C ASP A 126 -4.34 18.52 -8.41
N THR A 127 -5.16 17.76 -7.69
CA THR A 127 -4.85 16.35 -7.38
C THR A 127 -4.90 15.45 -8.61
N LYS A 128 -5.79 15.72 -9.57
CA LYS A 128 -5.82 15.01 -10.86
C LYS A 128 -4.60 15.35 -11.72
N ARG A 129 -4.16 16.61 -11.74
CA ARG A 129 -2.92 17.00 -12.43
C ARG A 129 -1.72 16.28 -11.83
N TRP A 130 -1.59 16.28 -10.50
CA TRP A 130 -0.51 15.56 -9.83
C TRP A 130 -0.59 14.05 -10.00
N ALA A 131 -1.80 13.49 -10.15
CA ALA A 131 -1.97 12.08 -10.45
C ALA A 131 -1.28 11.72 -11.76
N TYR A 132 -1.51 12.49 -12.83
CA TYR A 132 -0.84 12.28 -14.11
C TYR A 132 0.69 12.34 -14.00
N GLU A 133 1.23 13.39 -13.35
CA GLU A 133 2.68 13.54 -13.16
C GLU A 133 3.30 12.38 -12.37
N ASN A 134 2.64 11.96 -11.28
CA ASN A 134 3.11 10.82 -10.47
C ASN A 134 2.98 9.49 -11.24
N ILE A 135 2.01 9.33 -12.14
CA ILE A 135 1.91 8.15 -13.01
C ILE A 135 3.12 8.07 -13.94
N LEU A 136 3.64 9.19 -14.46
CA LEU A 136 4.87 9.20 -15.28
C LEU A 136 6.06 8.64 -14.49
N ASP A 137 6.25 9.11 -13.25
CA ASP A 137 7.31 8.62 -12.36
C ASP A 137 7.17 7.11 -12.07
N ILE A 138 5.94 6.65 -11.84
CA ILE A 138 5.64 5.24 -11.55
C ILE A 138 5.91 4.36 -12.78
N ILE A 139 5.46 4.75 -13.97
CA ILE A 139 5.69 3.98 -15.20
C ILE A 139 7.18 3.95 -15.54
N ALA A 140 7.94 5.02 -15.24
CA ALA A 140 9.38 5.07 -15.46
C ALA A 140 10.18 4.03 -14.64
N VAL A 141 9.59 3.45 -13.58
CA VAL A 141 10.18 2.31 -12.85
C VAL A 141 10.27 1.07 -13.74
N GLY A 142 9.33 0.91 -14.69
CA GLY A 142 9.31 -0.15 -15.69
C GLY A 142 8.57 -1.42 -15.26
N PHE A 143 7.25 -1.35 -15.10
CA PHE A 143 6.41 -2.53 -14.82
C PHE A 143 6.01 -3.29 -16.10
N ASP A 144 5.54 -4.53 -15.95
CA ASP A 144 5.01 -5.33 -17.06
C ASP A 144 3.70 -4.70 -17.59
N PRO A 145 3.63 -4.27 -18.87
CA PRO A 145 2.47 -3.57 -19.41
C PRO A 145 1.21 -4.43 -19.52
N ASP A 146 1.34 -5.75 -19.60
CA ASP A 146 0.21 -6.68 -19.75
C ASP A 146 -0.29 -7.20 -18.38
N LYS A 147 0.46 -6.96 -17.31
CA LYS A 147 0.14 -7.41 -15.95
C LYS A 147 -0.01 -6.28 -14.95
N THR A 148 -0.05 -5.03 -15.40
CA THR A 148 -0.13 -3.86 -14.52
C THR A 148 -1.32 -2.99 -14.86
N PHE A 149 -2.18 -2.74 -13.86
CA PHE A 149 -3.27 -1.79 -13.95
C PHE A 149 -3.04 -0.61 -12.99
N ILE A 150 -2.80 0.57 -13.56
CA ILE A 150 -2.70 1.83 -12.81
C ILE A 150 -4.02 2.58 -12.99
N PHE A 151 -4.63 3.01 -11.88
CA PHE A 151 -5.93 3.69 -11.95
C PHE A 151 -6.05 4.82 -10.95
N GLN A 152 -6.75 5.88 -11.35
CA GLN A 152 -7.18 6.96 -10.47
C GLN A 152 -8.54 6.62 -9.86
N ASN A 153 -8.72 6.88 -8.56
CA ASN A 153 -10.00 6.63 -7.89
C ASN A 153 -11.13 7.47 -8.51
N SER A 154 -10.83 8.70 -8.93
CA SER A 154 -11.82 9.58 -9.56
C SER A 154 -12.23 9.17 -10.98
N GLU A 155 -11.45 8.31 -11.65
CA GLU A 155 -11.69 7.85 -13.01
C GLU A 155 -12.24 6.42 -13.04
N PHE A 156 -11.54 5.48 -12.38
CA PHE A 156 -11.98 4.11 -12.20
C PHE A 156 -12.92 4.00 -10.99
N THR A 157 -14.08 4.64 -11.11
CA THR A 157 -15.08 4.76 -10.03
C THR A 157 -15.72 3.43 -9.61
N LYS A 158 -15.45 2.34 -10.34
CA LYS A 158 -15.79 0.96 -9.92
C LYS A 158 -15.23 0.63 -8.53
N ILE A 159 -14.16 1.29 -8.10
CA ILE A 159 -13.62 1.15 -6.74
C ILE A 159 -14.66 1.46 -5.66
N TYR A 160 -15.63 2.36 -5.93
CA TYR A 160 -16.73 2.63 -5.01
C TYR A 160 -17.60 1.39 -4.77
N GLU A 161 -18.02 0.70 -5.84
CA GLU A 161 -18.80 -0.54 -5.76
C GLU A 161 -18.02 -1.62 -4.99
N MET A 162 -16.71 -1.74 -5.26
CA MET A 162 -15.81 -2.67 -4.57
C MET A 162 -15.65 -2.35 -3.08
N ALA A 163 -15.77 -1.07 -2.69
CA ALA A 163 -15.66 -0.62 -1.31
C ALA A 163 -16.94 -0.83 -0.48
N ILE A 164 -18.12 -0.90 -1.12
CA ILE A 164 -19.40 -1.03 -0.40
C ILE A 164 -19.43 -2.23 0.58
N PRO A 165 -18.97 -3.44 0.21
CA PRO A 165 -18.97 -4.58 1.12
C PRO A 165 -18.19 -4.32 2.42
N ILE A 166 -17.00 -3.73 2.34
CA ILE A 166 -16.18 -3.43 3.53
C ILE A 166 -16.67 -2.19 4.28
N ALA A 167 -17.18 -1.18 3.56
CA ALA A 167 -17.79 0.01 4.17
C ALA A 167 -19.01 -0.33 5.06
N LYS A 168 -19.74 -1.40 4.73
CA LYS A 168 -20.82 -1.92 5.59
C LYS A 168 -20.32 -2.62 6.86
N LYS A 169 -19.08 -3.14 6.85
CA LYS A 169 -18.50 -3.92 7.96
C LYS A 169 -17.76 -3.04 8.95
N VAL A 170 -17.02 -2.05 8.47
CA VAL A 170 -16.25 -1.12 9.30
C VAL A 170 -17.19 -0.10 9.93
N THR A 171 -17.33 -0.16 11.26
CA THR A 171 -18.15 0.82 11.99
C THR A 171 -17.43 2.15 12.10
N TYR A 172 -18.19 3.25 12.25
CA TYR A 172 -17.60 4.56 12.53
C TYR A 172 -16.72 4.54 13.80
N SER A 173 -17.12 3.80 14.84
CA SER A 173 -16.32 3.62 16.06
C SER A 173 -14.93 3.02 15.78
N MET A 174 -14.87 1.99 14.93
CA MET A 174 -13.60 1.39 14.50
C MET A 174 -12.77 2.39 13.69
N ALA A 175 -13.40 3.14 12.77
CA ALA A 175 -12.71 4.16 11.99
C ALA A 175 -12.09 5.25 12.89
N LYS A 176 -12.82 5.74 13.91
CA LYS A 176 -12.27 6.68 14.90
C LYS A 176 -11.09 6.09 15.68
N ALA A 177 -11.22 4.84 16.15
CA ALA A 177 -10.18 4.18 16.94
C ALA A 177 -8.91 3.92 16.12
N VAL A 178 -9.06 3.58 14.83
CA VAL A 178 -7.93 3.21 13.97
C VAL A 178 -7.24 4.42 13.35
N PHE A 179 -8.03 5.41 12.90
CA PHE A 179 -7.56 6.54 12.09
C PHE A 179 -7.63 7.89 12.81
N GLY A 180 -8.13 7.94 14.05
CA GLY A 180 -8.20 9.19 14.82
C GLY A 180 -9.23 10.20 14.31
N PHE A 181 -10.23 9.77 13.52
CA PHE A 181 -11.29 10.66 13.06
C PHE A 181 -12.12 11.23 14.22
N ASN A 182 -12.66 12.43 14.02
CA ASN A 182 -13.50 13.14 14.98
C ASN A 182 -14.70 13.78 14.28
N GLU A 183 -15.57 14.45 15.05
CA GLU A 183 -16.82 15.03 14.55
C GLU A 183 -16.61 16.20 13.56
N GLN A 184 -15.37 16.68 13.37
CA GLN A 184 -15.01 17.69 12.36
C GLN A 184 -14.46 17.07 11.07
N SER A 185 -14.13 15.77 11.09
CA SER A 185 -13.67 15.01 9.92
C SER A 185 -14.76 14.98 8.86
N LYS A 186 -14.36 15.08 7.59
CA LYS A 186 -15.31 15.07 6.46
C LYS A 186 -15.83 13.66 6.23
N ILE A 187 -17.08 13.52 5.81
CA ILE A 187 -17.69 12.21 5.52
C ILE A 187 -16.88 11.40 4.50
N GLY A 188 -16.26 12.07 3.52
CA GLY A 188 -15.36 11.42 2.57
C GLY A 188 -14.08 10.88 3.22
N MET A 189 -13.50 11.59 4.20
CA MET A 189 -12.34 11.10 4.95
C MET A 189 -12.69 9.84 5.75
N ILE A 190 -13.86 9.81 6.38
CA ILE A 190 -14.35 8.67 7.18
C ILE A 190 -14.59 7.45 6.29
N PHE A 191 -15.07 7.65 5.07
CA PHE A 191 -15.32 6.59 4.09
C PHE A 191 -14.06 6.08 3.39
N TYR A 192 -13.05 6.94 3.23
CA TYR A 192 -11.84 6.66 2.46
C TYR A 192 -11.11 5.34 2.83
N PRO A 193 -11.01 4.89 4.10
CA PRO A 193 -10.43 3.59 4.41
C PRO A 193 -11.05 2.42 3.64
N ALA A 194 -12.34 2.49 3.31
CA ALA A 194 -13.00 1.47 2.48
C ALA A 194 -12.49 1.50 1.03
N ILE A 195 -12.22 2.70 0.48
CA ILE A 195 -11.65 2.89 -0.86
C ILE A 195 -10.21 2.37 -0.93
N GLN A 196 -9.40 2.61 0.10
CA GLN A 196 -8.02 2.12 0.16
C GLN A 196 -7.94 0.60 0.34
N ALA A 197 -8.90 0.00 1.06
CA ALA A 197 -8.94 -1.46 1.24
C ALA A 197 -9.51 -2.21 0.02
N ALA A 198 -10.37 -1.57 -0.76
CA ALA A 198 -11.08 -2.19 -1.89
C ALA A 198 -10.20 -2.90 -2.93
N PRO A 199 -8.99 -2.43 -3.30
CA PRO A 199 -8.12 -3.11 -4.26
C PRO A 199 -7.67 -4.51 -3.82
N THR A 200 -7.70 -4.80 -2.52
CA THR A 200 -7.40 -6.16 -2.01
C THR A 200 -8.42 -7.22 -2.49
N PHE A 201 -9.55 -6.79 -3.06
CA PHE A 201 -10.59 -7.65 -3.61
C PHE A 201 -10.58 -7.73 -5.15
N PHE A 202 -9.56 -7.21 -5.84
CA PHE A 202 -9.45 -7.30 -7.30
C PHE A 202 -9.45 -8.76 -7.80
N GLU A 203 -8.81 -9.65 -7.05
CA GLU A 203 -8.79 -11.08 -7.34
C GLU A 203 -9.24 -11.90 -6.14
N LYS A 204 -9.60 -13.16 -6.39
CA LYS A 204 -9.85 -14.14 -5.32
C LYS A 204 -8.56 -14.70 -4.68
N LYS A 205 -7.41 -14.43 -5.30
CA LYS A 205 -6.08 -14.80 -4.77
C LYS A 205 -5.70 -13.87 -3.62
N ARG A 206 -4.68 -14.25 -2.85
CA ARG A 206 -4.13 -13.39 -1.80
C ARG A 206 -3.46 -12.15 -2.41
N SER A 207 -3.63 -10.99 -1.77
CA SER A 207 -2.90 -9.76 -2.11
C SER A 207 -1.60 -9.66 -1.29
N LEU A 208 -0.52 -9.20 -1.92
CA LEU A 208 0.69 -8.75 -1.23
C LEU A 208 0.85 -7.23 -1.45
N ILE A 209 1.10 -6.48 -0.36
CA ILE A 209 1.14 -5.01 -0.39
C ILE A 209 2.51 -4.49 0.06
N PRO A 210 3.42 -4.18 -0.88
CA PRO A 210 4.67 -3.49 -0.55
C PRO A 210 4.39 -2.00 -0.31
N ALA A 211 4.53 -1.57 0.94
CA ALA A 211 4.34 -0.19 1.36
C ALA A 211 5.26 0.14 2.55
N ALA A 212 5.32 1.41 2.92
CA ALA A 212 5.88 1.83 4.20
C ALA A 212 4.89 1.52 5.34
N ILE A 213 5.43 1.40 6.56
CA ILE A 213 4.69 0.90 7.73
C ILE A 213 3.55 1.81 8.18
N ASP A 214 3.59 3.09 7.83
CA ASP A 214 2.53 4.08 8.10
C ASP A 214 1.19 3.72 7.44
N GLN A 215 1.20 2.89 6.39
CA GLN A 215 -0.01 2.42 5.70
C GLN A 215 -0.67 1.20 6.37
N ASP A 216 -0.02 0.55 7.33
CA ASP A 216 -0.54 -0.65 8.01
C ASP A 216 -1.93 -0.49 8.66
N PRO A 217 -2.35 0.68 9.17
CA PRO A 217 -3.69 0.87 9.71
C PRO A 217 -4.83 0.53 8.72
N TYR A 218 -4.60 0.55 7.41
CA TYR A 218 -5.58 0.11 6.41
C TYR A 218 -5.66 -1.42 6.25
N TRP A 219 -4.64 -2.16 6.67
CA TRP A 219 -4.47 -3.59 6.41
C TRP A 219 -4.78 -4.48 7.63
N ARG A 220 -4.98 -3.88 8.80
CA ARG A 220 -5.21 -4.57 10.08
C ARG A 220 -6.67 -4.87 10.40
#